data_AF-D1QTD5-F1
#
_entry.id   AF-D1QTD5-F1
#
_cell.length_a   1.000
_cell.length_b   1.000
_cell.length_c   1.000
_cell.angle_alpha   90.00
_cell.angle_beta   90.00
_cell.angle_gamma   90.00
#
_symmetry.space_group_name_H-M   'P 1'
#
loop_
_entity.id
_entity.type
_entity.pdbx_description
1 polymer ?
#
loop_
_entity_poly.entity_id
_entity_poly.type
_entity_poly.pdbx_seq_one_letter_code
_entity_poly.pdbx_strand_id
1 'polypeptide(L)'
;MMKRLLFTCVAVMIAVFAFAQGEETVKDLKREKEVLQLNTQLKKLQLDFEKEKMKYNSMTEEAASINAEANAATTDFNTSNASNTVKDAKSTMKKLKKVKKINKKLQSSQKKLDKLQKKINKTQAKIDKLSVAVKIVEN
;
A
#
# COMPACT_ATOMS: atom_id res chain seq x y z
N MET A 1 8.02 20.22 0.28
CA MET A 1 7.43 19.98 -1.06
C MET A 1 7.27 18.48 -1.28
N MET A 2 6.04 17.95 -1.24
CA MET A 2 5.77 16.55 -1.60
C MET A 2 5.27 16.49 -3.04
N LYS A 3 5.97 15.74 -3.90
CA LYS A 3 5.56 15.49 -5.28
C LYS A 3 4.28 14.64 -5.28
N ARG A 4 3.19 15.23 -5.77
CA ARG A 4 1.90 14.58 -5.99
C ARG A 4 2.07 13.50 -7.05
N LEU A 5 1.95 12.23 -6.66
CA LEU A 5 1.78 11.11 -7.59
C LEU A 5 0.28 11.00 -7.90
N LEU A 6 -0.09 11.40 -9.11
CA LEU A 6 -1.44 11.27 -9.65
C LEU A 6 -1.79 9.78 -9.78
N PHE A 7 -2.82 9.34 -9.06
CA PHE A 7 -3.37 7.99 -9.17
C PHE A 7 -4.51 7.99 -10.20
N THR A 8 -4.23 7.58 -11.43
CA THR A 8 -5.27 7.27 -12.42
C THR A 8 -5.78 5.85 -12.21
N CYS A 9 -7.01 5.72 -11.74
CA CYS A 9 -7.75 4.46 -11.73
C CYS A 9 -7.99 4.01 -13.18
N VAL A 10 -7.32 2.94 -13.62
CA VAL A 10 -7.52 2.36 -14.95
C VAL A 10 -8.74 1.43 -14.92
N ALA A 11 -9.80 1.82 -15.62
CA ALA A 11 -10.95 0.97 -15.90
C ALA A 11 -10.53 -0.15 -16.88
N VAL A 12 -10.85 -1.40 -16.57
CA VAL A 12 -10.50 -2.57 -17.39
C VAL A 12 -11.71 -2.94 -18.26
N MET A 13 -11.53 -2.82 -19.59
CA MET A 13 -12.50 -3.24 -20.60
C MET A 13 -12.34 -4.75 -20.85
N ILE A 14 -13.43 -5.51 -20.74
CA ILE A 14 -13.47 -6.96 -20.99
C ILE A 14 -13.90 -7.18 -22.43
N ALA A 15 -13.01 -7.71 -23.27
CA ALA A 15 -13.37 -8.21 -24.60
C ALA A 15 -13.71 -9.70 -24.49
N VAL A 16 -14.82 -10.12 -25.10
CA VAL A 16 -15.26 -11.52 -25.21
C VAL A 16 -15.35 -11.84 -26.70
N PHE A 17 -14.61 -12.83 -27.19
CA PHE A 17 -14.72 -13.29 -28.58
C PHE A 17 -14.70 -14.84 -28.70
N ALA A 18 -15.34 -15.32 -29.77
CA ALA A 18 -15.85 -16.67 -29.97
C ALA A 18 -14.80 -17.68 -30.47
N PHE A 19 -15.00 -18.96 -30.14
CA PHE A 19 -14.06 -20.08 -30.34
C PHE A 19 -14.17 -20.74 -31.74
N ALA A 20 -13.04 -20.97 -32.43
CA ALA A 20 -12.93 -21.76 -33.68
C ALA A 20 -11.80 -22.80 -33.61
N GLN A 21 -12.05 -24.08 -33.88
CA GLN A 21 -11.19 -25.23 -33.51
C GLN A 21 -9.90 -25.38 -34.37
N GLY A 22 -8.71 -25.35 -33.75
CA GLY A 22 -7.37 -25.56 -34.34
C GLY A 22 -6.19 -25.47 -33.35
N GLU A 23 -4.93 -25.72 -33.79
CA GLU A 23 -3.72 -25.58 -32.93
C GLU A 23 -3.55 -24.14 -32.38
N GLU A 24 -4.04 -23.16 -33.14
CA GLU A 24 -4.17 -21.76 -32.74
C GLU A 24 -5.08 -21.58 -31.51
N THR A 25 -6.27 -22.20 -31.47
CA THR A 25 -7.12 -22.14 -30.27
C THR A 25 -6.44 -22.68 -29.02
N VAL A 26 -5.58 -23.70 -29.12
CA VAL A 26 -4.85 -24.22 -27.95
C VAL A 26 -3.82 -23.20 -27.46
N LYS A 27 -3.18 -22.45 -28.36
CA LYS A 27 -2.24 -21.37 -28.02
C LYS A 27 -2.99 -20.16 -27.43
N ASP A 28 -4.15 -19.82 -27.95
CA ASP A 28 -5.01 -18.75 -27.43
C ASP A 28 -5.54 -19.08 -26.03
N LEU A 29 -6.10 -20.28 -25.83
CA LEU A 29 -6.56 -20.75 -24.52
C LEU A 29 -5.46 -20.74 -23.45
N LYS A 30 -4.21 -21.07 -23.82
CA LYS A 30 -3.05 -20.98 -22.91
C LYS A 30 -2.76 -19.52 -22.54
N ARG A 31 -2.79 -18.60 -23.52
CA ARG A 31 -2.61 -17.16 -23.27
C ARG A 31 -3.73 -16.60 -22.39
N GLU A 32 -4.99 -16.94 -22.65
CA GLU A 32 -6.13 -16.52 -21.83
C GLU A 32 -6.01 -17.00 -20.39
N LYS A 33 -5.61 -18.26 -20.18
CA LYS A 33 -5.36 -18.81 -18.85
C LYS A 33 -4.27 -18.04 -18.12
N GLU A 34 -3.18 -17.68 -18.80
CA GLU A 34 -2.10 -16.90 -18.21
C GLU A 34 -2.57 -15.48 -17.84
N VAL A 35 -3.31 -14.80 -18.72
CA VAL A 35 -3.89 -13.49 -18.44
C VAL A 35 -4.84 -13.54 -17.24
N LEU A 36 -5.69 -14.58 -17.14
CA LEU A 36 -6.59 -14.77 -16.01
C LEU A 36 -5.84 -14.98 -14.68
N GLN A 37 -4.77 -15.78 -14.71
CA GLN A 37 -3.90 -16.00 -13.54
C GLN A 37 -3.20 -14.70 -13.11
N LEU A 38 -2.65 -13.94 -14.06
CA LEU A 38 -2.00 -12.66 -13.77
C LEU A 38 -2.99 -11.63 -13.23
N ASN A 39 -4.21 -11.57 -13.77
CA ASN A 39 -5.28 -10.70 -13.25
C ASN A 39 -5.66 -11.07 -11.82
N THR A 40 -5.74 -12.37 -11.50
CA THR A 40 -6.00 -12.84 -10.13
C THR A 40 -4.88 -12.42 -9.18
N GLN A 41 -3.63 -12.57 -9.60
CA GLN A 41 -2.47 -12.10 -8.84
C GLN A 41 -2.46 -10.59 -8.65
N LEU A 42 -2.82 -9.82 -9.69
CA LEU A 42 -2.92 -8.37 -9.64
C LEU A 42 -3.95 -7.92 -8.58
N LYS A 43 -5.16 -8.50 -8.61
CA LYS A 43 -6.21 -8.23 -7.61
C LYS A 43 -5.74 -8.51 -6.19
N LYS A 44 -5.05 -9.65 -5.97
CA LYS A 44 -4.49 -9.98 -4.66
C LYS A 44 -3.46 -8.95 -4.19
N LEU A 45 -2.56 -8.53 -5.08
CA LEU A 45 -1.56 -7.50 -4.76
C LEU A 45 -2.20 -6.14 -4.44
N GLN A 46 -3.26 -5.75 -5.15
CA GLN A 46 -4.03 -4.53 -4.88
C GLN A 46 -4.73 -4.61 -3.52
N LEU A 47 -5.35 -5.75 -3.17
CA LEU A 47 -5.93 -5.96 -1.85
C LEU A 47 -4.89 -5.89 -0.72
N ASP A 48 -3.73 -6.50 -0.92
CA ASP A 48 -2.63 -6.44 0.06
C ASP A 48 -2.08 -5.01 0.22
N PHE A 49 -2.05 -4.23 -0.86
CA PHE A 49 -1.66 -2.82 -0.84
C PHE A 49 -2.65 -1.98 -0.03
N GLU A 50 -3.96 -2.09 -0.28
CA GLU A 50 -4.97 -1.33 0.45
C GLU A 50 -5.01 -1.72 1.94
N LYS A 51 -4.85 -3.01 2.27
CA LYS A 51 -4.70 -3.46 3.67
C LYS A 51 -3.51 -2.81 4.36
N GLU A 52 -2.35 -2.78 3.71
CA GLU A 52 -1.16 -2.16 4.30
C GLU A 52 -1.31 -0.63 4.39
N LYS A 53 -1.99 0.01 3.44
CA LYS A 53 -2.26 1.45 3.43
C LYS A 53 -3.21 1.84 4.57
N MET A 54 -4.27 1.07 4.82
CA MET A 54 -5.14 1.28 5.99
C MET A 54 -4.34 1.20 7.30
N LYS A 55 -3.47 0.19 7.43
CA LYS A 55 -2.58 0.05 8.59
C LYS A 55 -1.61 1.23 8.73
N TYR A 56 -1.03 1.70 7.62
CA TYR A 56 -0.16 2.87 7.61
C TYR A 56 -0.89 4.12 8.11
N ASN A 57 -2.10 4.37 7.60
CA ASN A 57 -2.91 5.54 7.97
C ASN A 57 -3.29 5.50 9.46
N SER A 58 -3.78 4.35 9.95
CA SER A 58 -4.11 4.17 11.37
C SER A 58 -2.90 4.41 12.29
N MET A 59 -1.71 3.91 11.92
CA MET A 59 -0.49 4.20 12.69
C MET A 59 -0.06 5.67 12.62
N THR A 60 -0.35 6.36 11.51
CA THR A 60 -0.06 7.79 11.34
C THR A 60 -0.95 8.62 12.26
N GLU A 61 -2.23 8.31 12.33
CA GLU A 61 -3.19 8.93 13.24
C GLU A 61 -2.82 8.66 14.71
N GLU A 62 -2.46 7.42 15.05
CA GLU A 62 -2.01 7.08 16.41
C GLU A 62 -0.76 7.88 16.80
N ALA A 63 0.23 8.00 15.92
CA ALA A 63 1.43 8.79 16.17
C ALA A 63 1.13 10.27 16.36
N ALA A 64 0.25 10.84 15.53
CA ALA A 64 -0.16 12.24 15.62
C ALA A 64 -0.89 12.53 16.95
N SER A 65 -1.82 11.65 17.34
CA SER A 65 -2.56 11.77 18.60
C SER A 65 -1.64 11.74 19.82
N ILE A 66 -0.74 10.75 19.91
CA ILE A 66 0.20 10.66 21.04
C ILE A 66 1.18 11.84 21.06
N ASN A 67 1.60 12.34 19.90
CA ASN A 67 2.43 13.55 19.82
C ASN A 67 1.70 14.77 20.36
N ALA A 68 0.42 14.96 20.01
CA ALA A 68 -0.40 16.04 20.54
C ALA A 68 -0.55 15.92 22.06
N GLU A 69 -0.85 14.72 22.57
CA GLU A 69 -0.92 14.45 24.01
C GLU A 69 0.41 14.67 24.74
N ALA A 70 1.55 14.43 24.09
CA ALA A 70 2.86 14.67 24.67
C ALA A 70 3.18 16.17 24.71
N ASN A 71 2.87 16.90 23.65
CA ASN A 71 3.06 18.36 23.57
C ASN A 71 2.18 19.10 24.59
N ALA A 72 0.89 18.73 24.70
CA ALA A 72 0.00 19.29 25.72
C ALA A 72 0.51 18.98 27.13
N ALA A 73 0.96 17.74 27.39
CA ALA A 73 1.52 17.41 28.70
C ALA A 73 2.75 18.27 29.03
N THR A 74 3.59 18.65 28.07
CA THR A 74 4.76 19.50 28.34
C THR A 74 4.45 20.94 28.69
N THR A 75 3.29 21.49 28.27
CA THR A 75 2.86 22.83 28.70
C THR A 75 2.28 22.84 30.10
N ASP A 76 1.78 21.68 30.55
CA ASP A 76 1.00 21.54 31.78
C ASP A 76 1.79 20.83 32.90
N PHE A 77 3.12 20.83 32.84
CA PHE A 77 3.94 20.23 33.88
C PHE A 77 3.65 20.87 35.23
N ASN A 78 3.44 20.01 36.23
CA ASN A 78 3.24 20.45 37.58
C ASN A 78 4.56 20.96 38.16
N THR A 79 4.62 22.27 38.39
CA THR A 79 5.77 22.98 38.96
C THR A 79 5.65 23.25 40.47
N SER A 80 4.58 22.76 41.12
CA SER A 80 4.35 22.95 42.57
C SER A 80 5.47 22.35 43.43
N ASN A 81 6.11 21.29 42.94
CA ASN A 81 7.34 20.73 43.50
C ASN A 81 8.08 19.86 42.47
N ALA A 82 9.36 19.61 42.72
CA ALA A 82 10.22 18.85 41.83
C ALA A 82 9.74 17.41 41.59
N SER A 83 9.17 16.75 42.60
CA SER A 83 8.69 15.36 42.48
C SER A 83 7.56 15.23 41.45
N ASN A 84 6.61 16.16 41.49
CA ASN A 84 5.52 16.23 40.53
C ASN A 84 6.04 16.50 39.11
N THR A 85 6.97 17.44 38.94
CA THR A 85 7.60 17.71 37.64
C THR A 85 8.29 16.46 37.07
N VAL A 86 9.02 15.72 37.90
CA VAL A 86 9.69 14.47 37.48
C VAL A 86 8.68 13.40 37.04
N LYS A 87 7.55 13.29 37.74
CA LYS A 87 6.47 12.35 37.38
C LYS A 87 5.90 12.67 36.00
N ASP A 88 5.62 13.94 35.72
CA ASP A 88 5.06 14.38 34.44
C ASP A 88 6.08 14.18 33.30
N ALA A 89 7.33 14.58 33.53
CA ALA A 89 8.42 14.36 32.57
C ALA A 89 8.60 12.87 32.23
N LYS A 90 8.51 11.97 33.22
CA LYS A 90 8.59 10.52 33.02
C LYS A 90 7.40 9.99 32.21
N SER A 91 6.21 10.53 32.43
CA SER A 91 5.01 10.19 31.65
C SER A 91 5.17 10.62 30.18
N THR A 92 5.57 11.86 29.92
CA THR A 92 5.84 12.38 28.58
C THR A 92 6.92 11.58 27.87
N MET A 93 8.02 11.23 28.56
CA MET A 93 9.07 10.38 27.98
C MET A 93 8.53 9.01 27.52
N LYS A 94 7.58 8.41 28.24
CA LYS A 94 6.95 7.14 27.83
C LYS A 94 6.13 7.32 26.54
N LYS A 95 5.36 8.41 26.42
CA LYS A 95 4.61 8.77 25.20
C LYS A 95 5.55 8.92 24.00
N LEU A 96 6.63 9.69 24.15
CA LEU A 96 7.65 9.88 23.10
C LEU A 96 8.33 8.57 22.68
N LYS A 97 8.61 7.67 23.64
CA LYS A 97 9.13 6.33 23.33
C LYS A 97 8.13 5.48 22.53
N LYS A 98 6.82 5.61 22.79
CA LYS A 98 5.77 4.94 22.00
C LYS A 98 5.73 5.49 20.58
N VAL A 99 5.75 6.81 20.39
CA VAL A 99 5.82 7.45 19.06
C VAL A 99 7.05 6.98 18.28
N LYS A 100 8.24 6.93 18.91
CA LYS A 100 9.45 6.43 18.25
C LYS A 100 9.29 5.00 17.73
N LYS A 101 8.58 4.13 18.46
CA LYS A 101 8.28 2.76 18.01
C LYS A 101 7.29 2.76 16.83
N ILE A 102 6.27 3.60 16.86
CA ILE A 102 5.30 3.74 15.77
C ILE A 102 6.00 4.25 14.50
N ASN A 103 6.88 5.25 14.59
CA ASN A 103 7.64 5.77 13.44
C ASN A 103 8.50 4.68 12.76
N LYS A 104 9.11 3.77 13.53
CA LYS A 104 9.82 2.60 12.97
C LYS A 104 8.89 1.66 12.22
N LYS A 105 7.67 1.43 12.73
CA LYS A 105 6.64 0.63 12.04
C LYS A 105 6.15 1.33 10.77
N LEU A 106 5.93 2.64 10.80
CA LEU A 106 5.56 3.45 9.63
C LEU A 106 6.61 3.35 8.52
N GLN A 107 7.89 3.49 8.85
CA GLN A 107 8.97 3.32 7.86
C GLN A 107 8.97 1.91 7.24
N SER A 108 8.71 0.88 8.05
CA SER A 108 8.65 -0.51 7.58
C SER A 108 7.43 -0.75 6.68
N SER A 109 6.28 -0.17 7.04
CA SER A 109 5.04 -0.21 6.28
C SER A 109 5.19 0.52 4.94
N GLN A 110 5.83 1.70 4.91
CA GLN A 110 6.17 2.42 3.68
C GLN A 110 7.00 1.54 2.72
N LYS A 111 8.07 0.90 3.22
CA LYS A 111 8.88 -0.02 2.42
C LYS A 111 8.06 -1.18 1.85
N LYS A 112 7.04 -1.65 2.58
CA LYS A 112 6.14 -2.71 2.10
C LYS A 112 5.19 -2.20 1.03
N LEU A 113 4.61 -1.00 1.18
CA LEU A 113 3.82 -0.34 0.15
C LEU A 113 4.63 -0.15 -1.15
N ASP A 114 5.86 0.33 -1.06
CA ASP A 114 6.74 0.49 -2.23
C ASP A 114 7.01 -0.84 -2.95
N LYS A 115 7.22 -1.92 -2.19
CA LYS A 115 7.41 -3.27 -2.75
C LYS A 115 6.15 -3.80 -3.42
N LEU A 116 4.99 -3.58 -2.81
CA LEU A 116 3.69 -3.98 -3.37
C LEU A 116 3.41 -3.21 -4.67
N GLN A 117 3.60 -1.89 -4.68
CA GLN A 117 3.44 -1.07 -5.89
C GLN A 117 4.36 -1.54 -7.02
N LYS A 118 5.64 -1.84 -6.72
CA LYS A 118 6.57 -2.40 -7.72
C LYS A 118 6.08 -3.73 -8.29
N LYS A 119 5.49 -4.60 -7.47
CA LYS A 119 4.91 -5.88 -7.94
C LYS A 119 3.67 -5.65 -8.78
N ILE A 120 2.77 -4.76 -8.36
CA ILE A 120 1.57 -4.36 -9.12
C ILE A 120 1.98 -3.89 -10.52
N ASN A 121 2.93 -2.94 -10.61
CA ASN A 121 3.39 -2.40 -11.90
C ASN A 121 4.01 -3.49 -12.79
N LYS A 122 4.80 -4.41 -12.22
CA LYS A 122 5.39 -5.53 -12.97
C LYS A 122 4.33 -6.51 -13.47
N THR A 123 3.31 -6.82 -12.67
CA THR A 123 2.22 -7.70 -13.07
C THR A 123 1.36 -7.05 -14.16
N GLN A 124 1.03 -5.76 -14.02
CA GLN A 124 0.32 -5.01 -15.05
C GLN A 124 1.09 -5.01 -16.38
N ALA A 125 2.40 -4.71 -16.35
CA ALA A 125 3.22 -4.72 -17.55
C ALA A 125 3.31 -6.11 -18.24
N LYS A 126 3.17 -7.21 -17.48
CA LYS A 126 3.08 -8.56 -18.07
C LYS A 126 1.73 -8.78 -18.75
N ILE A 127 0.65 -8.36 -18.11
CA ILE A 127 -0.70 -8.41 -18.70
C ILE A 127 -0.73 -7.60 -20.01
N ASP A 128 -0.23 -6.37 -19.99
CA ASP A 128 -0.23 -5.49 -21.16
C ASP A 128 0.53 -6.09 -22.35
N LYS A 129 1.69 -6.72 -22.09
CA LYS A 129 2.46 -7.42 -23.13
C LYS A 129 1.70 -8.60 -23.76
N LEU A 130 1.00 -9.38 -22.95
CA LEU A 130 0.19 -10.50 -23.43
C LEU A 130 -1.05 -10.00 -24.20
N SER A 131 -1.66 -8.89 -23.77
CA SER A 131 -2.80 -8.27 -24.46
C SER A 131 -2.41 -7.63 -25.79
N VAL A 132 -1.22 -7.04 -25.92
CA VAL A 132 -0.71 -6.51 -27.19
C VAL A 132 -0.40 -7.64 -28.19
N ALA A 133 0.12 -8.78 -27.70
CA ALA A 133 0.38 -9.93 -28.57
C ALA A 133 -0.91 -10.50 -29.21
N VAL A 134 -2.05 -10.45 -28.51
CA VAL A 134 -3.36 -10.87 -29.06
C VAL A 134 -3.77 -9.98 -30.23
N LYS A 135 -3.65 -8.65 -30.10
CA LYS A 135 -3.99 -7.69 -31.18
C LYS A 135 -3.09 -7.80 -32.43
N ILE A 136 -1.89 -8.36 -32.30
CA ILE A 136 -0.97 -8.55 -33.42
C ILE A 136 -1.29 -9.82 -34.20
N VAL A 137 -1.86 -10.85 -33.55
CA VAL A 137 -2.25 -12.12 -34.21
C VAL A 137 -3.60 -12.00 -34.93
N GLU A 138 -4.44 -11.02 -34.56
CA GLU A 138 -5.72 -10.74 -35.21
C GLU A 138 -5.63 -9.85 -36.48
N ASN A 139 -4.43 -9.39 -36.88
CA ASN A 139 -4.19 -8.63 -38.12
C ASN A 139 -3.40 -9.47 -39.13
#